data_AF-A0A2T6NJ92-F1
#
_entry.id   AF-A0A2T6NJ92-F1
#
_cell.length_a   1.000
_cell.length_b   1.000
_cell.length_c   1.000
_cell.angle_alpha   90.00
_cell.angle_beta   90.00
_cell.angle_gamma   90.00
#
_symmetry.space_group_name_H-M   'P 1'
#
loop_
_entity.id
_entity.type
_entity.pdbx_description
1 polymer ?
#
loop_
_entity_poly.entity_id
_entity_poly.type
_entity_poly.pdbx_seq_one_letter_code
_entity_poly.pdbx_strand_id
1 'polypeptide(L)'
;MLFENCYKRNTASQGRIPARLEAVGQIYTGAHNLAQISSVSIIEKIILVSDLYMEKKIIFWVVSLSLVAIALAILLPGGRTVDTNPRLPWDITINANNEVEVFDLTLNRSRLVDAREVFQEQGEINMFLAETGDPALEAYFERVFLSGLRADIILVLKAETAQLQGLFNRGSRISRTSGTIHKVELSSEDQLLAANLPIELINYVPAANLDESLILSRFGEPSERISEGESGVTHWIYPHKGLSIGVNPEGKELIQYMPLERIPSFVEHITHNTDEMGE
;
A
#
# COMPACT_ATOMS: atom_id res chain seq x y z
N MET A 1 -9.82 10.95 17.55
CA MET A 1 -9.76 11.72 16.27
C MET A 1 -8.59 11.38 15.33
N LEU A 2 -7.38 11.02 15.81
CA LEU A 2 -6.23 10.70 14.93
C LEU A 2 -6.44 9.47 14.04
N PHE A 3 -7.05 8.42 14.58
CA PHE A 3 -7.35 7.18 13.88
C PHE A 3 -8.45 7.39 12.82
N GLU A 4 -9.56 8.03 13.21
CA GLU A 4 -10.66 8.34 12.31
C GLU A 4 -10.25 9.30 11.19
N ASN A 5 -9.39 10.28 11.48
CA ASN A 5 -8.81 11.14 10.46
C ASN A 5 -7.91 10.35 9.51
N CYS A 6 -7.04 9.44 9.97
CA CYS A 6 -6.24 8.59 9.07
C CYS A 6 -7.12 7.64 8.22
N TYR A 7 -8.20 7.12 8.80
CA TYR A 7 -9.10 6.18 8.13
C TYR A 7 -10.04 6.86 7.11
N LYS A 8 -10.70 7.97 7.50
CA LYS A 8 -11.49 8.82 6.57
C LYS A 8 -10.61 9.41 5.44
N ARG A 9 -9.31 9.60 5.69
CA ARG A 9 -8.32 10.01 4.67
C ARG A 9 -8.06 8.95 3.58
N ASN A 10 -8.23 7.65 3.87
CA ASN A 10 -7.98 6.55 2.92
C ASN A 10 -9.13 6.37 1.89
N THR A 11 -10.37 6.61 2.29
CA THR A 11 -11.55 6.35 1.42
C THR A 11 -11.75 7.39 0.29
N ALA A 12 -11.05 8.53 0.32
CA ALA A 12 -11.23 9.62 -0.63
C ALA A 12 -10.45 9.47 -1.97
N SER A 13 -9.58 8.47 -2.13
CA SER A 13 -8.77 8.26 -3.36
C SER A 13 -9.32 7.16 -4.30
N GLN A 14 -10.25 6.34 -3.84
CA GLN A 14 -10.80 5.20 -4.59
C GLN A 14 -11.96 5.66 -5.51
N GLY A 15 -11.63 6.23 -6.66
CA GLY A 15 -12.62 6.73 -7.62
C GLY A 15 -12.30 6.41 -9.07
N ARG A 16 -13.00 5.38 -9.60
CA ARG A 16 -13.53 5.24 -10.99
C ARG A 16 -12.75 4.33 -11.96
N ILE A 17 -13.27 3.10 -12.14
CA ILE A 17 -13.11 2.27 -13.35
C ILE A 17 -14.41 2.35 -14.16
N PRO A 18 -14.40 2.76 -15.45
CA PRO A 18 -15.57 2.61 -16.30
C PRO A 18 -15.65 1.20 -16.90
N ALA A 19 -16.81 0.58 -16.77
CA ALA A 19 -17.21 -0.64 -17.45
C ALA A 19 -17.63 -0.35 -18.91
N ARG A 20 -17.34 -1.26 -19.86
CA ARG A 20 -18.27 -1.57 -20.96
C ARG A 20 -18.01 -2.92 -21.64
N LEU A 21 -19.11 -3.66 -21.81
CA LEU A 21 -19.31 -4.98 -22.43
C LEU A 21 -19.10 -5.04 -23.96
N GLU A 22 -18.74 -6.26 -24.39
CA GLU A 22 -19.19 -7.09 -25.53
C GLU A 22 -19.86 -6.45 -26.77
N ALA A 23 -19.49 -6.94 -27.97
CA ALA A 23 -20.43 -7.68 -28.85
C ALA A 23 -19.76 -8.20 -30.16
N VAL A 24 -20.23 -9.38 -30.54
CA VAL A 24 -20.00 -10.19 -31.74
C VAL A 24 -20.55 -9.53 -33.01
N GLY A 25 -19.97 -9.80 -34.19
CA GLY A 25 -20.58 -9.40 -35.47
C GLY A 25 -19.86 -9.92 -36.71
N GLN A 26 -20.61 -10.58 -37.58
CA GLN A 26 -20.18 -11.49 -38.65
C GLN A 26 -20.26 -10.79 -40.04
N ILE A 27 -19.80 -11.52 -41.08
CA ILE A 27 -20.19 -11.45 -42.52
C ILE A 27 -19.41 -10.47 -43.43
N TYR A 28 -18.71 -11.04 -44.42
CA TYR A 28 -18.78 -10.54 -45.80
C TYR A 28 -19.00 -11.70 -46.79
N THR A 29 -20.01 -11.48 -47.61
CA THR A 29 -20.54 -12.25 -48.75
C THR A 29 -19.71 -12.04 -50.02
N GLY A 30 -19.74 -13.00 -50.96
CA GLY A 30 -19.48 -12.69 -52.38
C GLY A 30 -19.12 -13.89 -53.25
N ALA A 31 -20.11 -14.39 -53.99
CA ALA A 31 -20.04 -15.53 -54.90
C ALA A 31 -19.28 -15.26 -56.21
N HIS A 32 -18.73 -16.30 -56.85
CA HIS A 32 -18.92 -16.53 -58.29
C HIS A 32 -18.76 -18.02 -58.64
N ASN A 33 -19.78 -18.50 -59.35
CA ASN A 33 -19.92 -19.77 -60.05
C ASN A 33 -18.81 -19.97 -61.09
N LEU A 34 -18.38 -21.22 -61.34
CA LEU A 34 -18.64 -21.94 -62.60
C LEU A 34 -17.90 -23.29 -62.65
N ALA A 35 -18.72 -24.33 -62.83
CA ALA A 35 -18.53 -25.43 -63.77
C ALA A 35 -17.43 -26.50 -63.55
N GLN A 36 -17.92 -27.74 -63.64
CA GLN A 36 -17.35 -28.83 -64.44
C GLN A 36 -16.60 -29.96 -63.69
N ILE A 37 -17.43 -30.88 -63.16
CA ILE A 37 -17.41 -32.33 -63.45
C ILE A 37 -16.04 -32.97 -63.75
N SER A 38 -15.58 -33.78 -62.79
CA SER A 38 -15.23 -35.21 -62.89
C SER A 38 -13.89 -35.59 -62.25
N SER A 39 -13.97 -36.64 -61.42
CA SER A 39 -12.89 -37.54 -61.00
C SER A 39 -11.74 -36.98 -60.16
N VAL A 40 -11.93 -36.87 -58.83
CA VAL A 40 -10.81 -36.81 -57.87
C VAL A 40 -11.05 -37.79 -56.70
N SER A 41 -11.04 -39.09 -57.00
CA SER A 41 -11.42 -40.14 -56.03
C SER A 41 -10.29 -40.64 -55.10
N ILE A 42 -9.06 -40.15 -55.16
CA ILE A 42 -7.97 -40.64 -54.27
C ILE A 42 -7.07 -39.50 -53.77
N ILE A 43 -6.80 -38.49 -54.60
CA ILE A 43 -5.88 -37.39 -54.26
C ILE A 43 -6.49 -36.44 -53.20
N GLU A 44 -7.79 -36.12 -53.27
CA GLU A 44 -8.47 -35.33 -52.22
C GLU A 44 -8.48 -36.04 -50.87
N LYS A 45 -8.66 -37.37 -50.84
CA LYS A 45 -8.60 -38.17 -49.61
C LYS A 45 -7.19 -38.19 -49.02
N ILE A 46 -6.15 -38.25 -49.85
CA ILE A 46 -4.75 -38.19 -49.41
C ILE A 46 -4.41 -36.79 -48.89
N ILE A 47 -4.88 -35.73 -49.55
CA ILE A 47 -4.69 -34.34 -49.11
C ILE A 47 -5.41 -34.08 -47.78
N LEU A 48 -6.68 -34.49 -47.64
CA LEU A 48 -7.43 -34.38 -46.37
C LEU A 48 -6.82 -35.19 -45.24
N VAL A 49 -6.33 -36.42 -45.51
CA VAL A 49 -5.61 -37.22 -44.51
C VAL A 49 -4.27 -36.59 -44.16
N SER A 50 -3.56 -35.99 -45.13
CA SER A 50 -2.29 -35.30 -44.89
C SER A 50 -2.45 -33.99 -44.13
N ASP A 51 -3.52 -33.22 -44.37
CA ASP A 51 -3.86 -32.01 -43.60
C ASP A 51 -4.30 -32.37 -42.18
N LEU A 52 -5.18 -33.37 -41.99
CA LEU A 52 -5.51 -33.85 -40.64
C LEU A 52 -4.27 -34.40 -39.91
N TYR A 53 -3.32 -34.97 -40.64
CA TYR A 53 -2.07 -35.53 -40.08
C TYR A 53 -1.06 -34.43 -39.73
N MET A 54 -0.99 -33.36 -40.52
CA MET A 54 -0.20 -32.15 -40.25
C MET A 54 -0.79 -31.36 -39.08
N GLU A 55 -2.11 -31.18 -39.01
CA GLU A 55 -2.78 -30.54 -37.87
C GLU A 55 -2.57 -31.31 -36.57
N LYS A 56 -2.72 -32.64 -36.57
CA LYS A 56 -2.45 -33.48 -35.39
C LYS A 56 -0.99 -33.40 -34.93
N LYS A 57 -0.05 -33.29 -35.87
CA LYS A 57 1.37 -33.08 -35.56
C LYS A 57 1.62 -31.71 -34.93
N ILE A 58 1.00 -30.65 -35.46
CA ILE A 58 1.12 -29.29 -34.91
C ILE A 58 0.53 -29.26 -33.50
N ILE A 59 -0.67 -29.80 -33.29
CA ILE A 59 -1.31 -29.88 -31.97
C ILE A 59 -0.41 -30.67 -31.00
N PHE A 60 0.12 -31.82 -31.43
CA PHE A 60 1.03 -32.62 -30.61
C PHE A 60 2.31 -31.85 -30.23
N TRP A 61 2.90 -31.11 -31.17
CA TRP A 61 4.07 -30.26 -30.92
C TRP A 61 3.77 -29.12 -29.94
N VAL A 62 2.63 -28.44 -30.08
CA VAL A 62 2.22 -27.36 -29.18
C VAL A 62 1.98 -27.89 -27.77
N VAL A 63 1.30 -29.04 -27.64
CA VAL A 63 1.06 -29.67 -26.33
C VAL A 63 2.37 -30.12 -25.71
N SER A 64 3.26 -30.76 -26.49
CA SER A 64 4.58 -31.20 -26.03
C SER A 64 5.43 -30.02 -25.55
N LEU A 65 5.49 -28.93 -26.33
CA LEU A 65 6.26 -27.74 -25.98
C LEU A 65 5.68 -27.01 -24.76
N SER A 66 4.35 -26.99 -24.62
CA SER A 66 3.68 -26.45 -23.42
C SER A 66 4.00 -27.28 -22.18
N LEU A 67 3.97 -28.61 -22.29
CA LEU A 67 4.33 -29.51 -21.18
C LEU A 67 5.80 -29.35 -20.79
N VAL A 68 6.70 -29.18 -21.76
CA VAL A 68 8.11 -28.89 -21.51
C VAL A 68 8.29 -27.54 -20.83
N ALA A 69 7.58 -26.49 -21.27
CA ALA A 69 7.62 -25.17 -20.64
C ALA A 69 7.12 -25.22 -19.18
N ILE A 70 6.04 -25.96 -18.91
CA ILE A 70 5.52 -26.18 -17.56
C ILE A 70 6.52 -26.99 -16.71
N ALA A 71 7.08 -28.07 -17.26
CA ALA A 71 8.07 -28.89 -16.58
C ALA A 71 9.32 -28.06 -16.24
N LEU A 72 9.79 -27.22 -17.15
CA LEU A 72 10.89 -26.28 -16.91
C LEU A 72 10.53 -25.26 -15.82
N ALA A 73 9.32 -24.70 -15.83
CA ALA A 73 8.88 -23.78 -14.79
C ALA A 73 8.82 -24.43 -13.38
N ILE A 74 8.52 -25.73 -13.30
CA ILE A 74 8.50 -26.49 -12.04
C ILE A 74 9.91 -26.92 -11.61
N LEU A 75 10.76 -27.32 -12.55
CA LEU A 75 12.11 -27.84 -12.29
C LEU A 75 13.16 -26.75 -12.08
N LEU A 76 12.96 -25.57 -12.66
CA LEU A 76 13.77 -24.40 -12.33
C LEU A 76 13.51 -24.06 -10.86
N PRO A 77 14.53 -24.00 -10.00
CA PRO A 77 14.36 -23.61 -8.61
C PRO A 77 13.89 -22.16 -8.54
N GLY A 78 12.56 -21.96 -8.58
CA GLY A 78 11.87 -20.70 -8.32
C GLY A 78 11.81 -20.39 -6.82
N GLY A 79 12.88 -20.74 -6.09
CA GLY A 79 12.99 -20.43 -4.68
C GLY A 79 13.13 -18.93 -4.55
N ARG A 80 12.16 -18.28 -3.90
CA ARG A 80 12.38 -16.93 -3.37
C ARG A 80 13.63 -17.01 -2.50
N THR A 81 14.69 -16.28 -2.86
CA THR A 81 15.84 -16.14 -1.99
C THR A 81 15.32 -15.67 -0.65
N VAL A 82 15.65 -16.39 0.43
CA VAL A 82 15.27 -15.98 1.78
C VAL A 82 15.86 -14.59 1.99
N ASP A 83 14.99 -13.62 2.24
CA ASP A 83 15.40 -12.27 2.58
C ASP A 83 16.22 -12.36 3.88
N THR A 84 17.52 -12.07 3.79
CA THR A 84 18.44 -12.20 4.92
C THR A 84 18.25 -11.09 5.94
N ASN A 85 17.56 -10.01 5.59
CA ASN A 85 17.22 -8.92 6.49
C ASN A 85 15.77 -8.46 6.23
N PRO A 86 14.77 -9.25 6.69
CA PRO A 86 13.38 -8.96 6.37
C PRO A 86 12.90 -7.72 7.13
N ARG A 87 12.26 -6.79 6.41
CA ARG A 87 11.67 -5.56 6.97
C ARG A 87 10.27 -5.83 7.50
N LEU A 88 10.19 -6.37 8.71
CA LEU A 88 8.93 -6.79 9.34
C LEU A 88 8.37 -5.73 10.30
N PRO A 89 7.04 -5.52 10.36
CA PRO A 89 6.43 -4.51 11.24
C PRO A 89 6.69 -4.72 12.74
N TRP A 90 6.89 -5.96 13.16
CA TRP A 90 7.19 -6.31 14.56
C TRP A 90 8.68 -6.37 14.87
N ASP A 91 9.55 -6.17 13.88
CA ASP A 91 10.99 -6.11 14.07
C ASP A 91 11.40 -4.65 14.35
N ILE A 92 11.27 -4.28 15.63
CA ILE A 92 11.50 -2.94 16.13
C ILE A 92 12.71 -3.01 17.07
N THR A 93 13.71 -2.18 16.82
CA THR A 93 14.89 -2.05 17.66
C THR A 93 14.98 -0.67 18.27
N ILE A 94 15.51 -0.59 19.49
CA ILE A 94 15.89 0.68 20.12
C ILE A 94 17.41 0.73 20.06
N ASN A 95 17.95 1.71 19.34
CA ASN A 95 19.39 1.82 19.14
C ASN A 95 20.10 2.38 20.38
N ALA A 96 21.44 2.47 20.33
CA ALA A 96 22.25 2.96 21.44
C ALA A 96 21.95 4.43 21.83
N ASN A 97 21.32 5.20 20.95
CA ASN A 97 20.89 6.59 21.21
C ASN A 97 19.45 6.68 21.71
N ASN A 98 18.80 5.55 22.01
CA ASN A 98 17.40 5.47 22.42
C ASN A 98 16.41 5.91 21.32
N GLU A 99 16.79 5.75 20.06
CA GLU A 99 15.96 6.04 18.90
C GLU A 99 15.28 4.75 18.41
N VAL A 100 14.04 4.87 17.95
CA VAL A 100 13.26 3.75 17.39
C VAL A 100 13.69 3.50 15.96
N GLU A 101 14.00 2.23 15.66
CA GLU A 101 14.35 1.74 14.34
C GLU A 101 13.35 0.67 13.89
N VAL A 102 12.83 0.82 12.68
CA VAL A 102 11.91 -0.13 12.04
C VAL A 102 12.02 -0.01 10.52
N PHE A 103 11.92 -1.12 9.79
CA PHE A 103 12.04 -1.15 8.32
C PHE A 103 13.38 -0.61 7.78
N ASP A 104 14.48 -0.72 8.53
CA ASP A 104 15.76 -0.07 8.23
C ASP A 104 15.72 1.47 8.26
N LEU A 105 14.72 2.07 8.92
CA LEU A 105 14.57 3.52 9.13
C LEU A 105 14.65 3.86 10.62
N THR A 106 15.39 4.91 10.95
CA THR A 106 15.51 5.45 12.31
C THR A 106 14.64 6.71 12.45
N LEU A 107 13.68 6.71 13.38
CA LEU A 107 12.84 7.88 13.64
C LEU A 107 13.69 9.08 14.10
N ASN A 108 13.25 10.29 13.75
CA ASN A 108 13.94 11.57 13.94
C ASN A 108 15.30 11.71 13.23
N ARG A 109 15.75 10.70 12.46
CA ARG A 109 17.06 10.68 11.79
C ARG A 109 16.96 10.39 10.30
N SER A 110 16.36 9.27 9.92
CA SER A 110 16.11 8.94 8.52
C SER A 110 15.18 9.97 7.90
N ARG A 111 15.44 10.33 6.65
CA ARG A 111 14.71 11.33 5.89
C ARG A 111 13.72 10.66 4.95
N LEU A 112 12.80 11.45 4.40
CA LEU A 112 11.87 10.95 3.37
C LEU A 112 12.61 10.32 2.17
N VAL A 113 13.74 10.89 1.74
CA VAL A 113 14.57 10.28 0.67
C VAL A 113 15.04 8.87 1.01
N ASP A 114 15.40 8.62 2.27
CA ASP A 114 15.89 7.30 2.69
C ASP A 114 14.71 6.29 2.71
N ALA A 115 13.53 6.72 3.12
CA ALA A 115 12.31 5.89 3.04
C ALA A 115 11.89 5.55 1.60
N ARG A 116 12.09 6.45 0.64
CA ARG A 116 11.83 6.17 -0.79
C ARG A 116 12.73 5.05 -1.31
N GLU A 117 13.97 5.02 -0.87
CA GLU A 117 14.90 3.93 -1.20
C GLU A 117 14.47 2.61 -0.55
N VAL A 118 14.05 2.63 0.72
CA VAL A 118 13.56 1.43 1.41
C VAL A 118 12.28 0.89 0.79
N PHE A 119 11.33 1.77 0.46
CA PHE A 119 10.00 1.40 -0.04
C PHE A 119 9.96 1.18 -1.56
N GLN A 120 11.01 1.61 -2.28
CA GLN A 120 11.09 1.59 -3.75
C GLN A 120 9.92 2.35 -4.40
N GLU A 121 9.44 3.39 -3.73
CA GLU A 121 8.29 4.20 -4.12
C GLU A 121 8.58 5.68 -3.84
N GLN A 122 7.93 6.59 -4.57
CA GLN A 122 8.15 8.04 -4.37
C GLN A 122 7.26 8.64 -3.28
N GLY A 123 6.05 8.13 -3.15
CA GLY A 123 5.02 8.68 -2.27
C GLY A 123 4.56 10.10 -2.65
N GLU A 124 3.39 10.49 -2.17
CA GLU A 124 2.80 11.81 -2.36
C GLU A 124 2.97 12.66 -1.10
N ILE A 125 3.67 13.80 -1.24
CA ILE A 125 3.85 14.74 -0.13
C ILE A 125 2.67 15.70 -0.10
N ASN A 126 2.00 15.79 1.05
CA ASN A 126 0.87 16.65 1.26
C ASN A 126 1.00 17.33 2.62
N MET A 127 0.66 18.62 2.68
CA MET A 127 0.50 19.30 3.96
C MET A 127 -0.97 19.27 4.36
N PHE A 128 -1.25 18.79 5.56
CA PHE A 128 -2.58 18.75 6.14
C PHE A 128 -2.72 19.80 7.23
N LEU A 129 -3.88 20.45 7.25
CA LEU A 129 -4.29 21.36 8.31
C LEU A 129 -5.29 20.62 9.20
N ALA A 130 -4.97 20.47 10.47
CA ALA A 130 -5.95 20.05 11.46
C ALA A 130 -6.95 21.20 11.72
N GLU A 131 -8.21 20.86 12.00
CA GLU A 131 -9.21 21.85 12.48
C GLU A 131 -8.79 22.40 13.85
N THR A 132 -8.15 21.56 14.65
CA THR A 132 -7.51 21.87 15.93
C THR A 132 -6.14 21.20 15.95
N GLY A 133 -5.07 21.99 16.00
CA GLY A 133 -3.68 21.49 16.06
C GLY A 133 -2.75 22.11 15.03
N ASP A 134 -1.48 21.72 15.10
CA ASP A 134 -0.44 22.23 14.21
C ASP A 134 -0.53 21.58 12.81
N PRO A 135 -0.20 22.33 11.74
CA PRO A 135 -0.05 21.77 10.40
C PRO A 135 0.97 20.63 10.39
N ALA A 136 0.64 19.54 9.71
CA ALA A 136 1.53 18.40 9.56
C ALA A 136 1.91 18.20 8.09
N LEU A 137 3.17 17.85 7.87
CA LEU A 137 3.68 17.47 6.56
C LEU A 137 3.74 15.95 6.47
N GLU A 138 2.92 15.37 5.58
CA GLU A 138 2.78 13.92 5.46
C GLU A 138 3.24 13.45 4.09
N ALA A 139 3.91 12.29 4.03
CA ALA A 139 4.20 11.59 2.79
C ALA A 139 3.43 10.27 2.77
N TYR A 140 2.53 10.13 1.79
CA TYR A 140 1.66 8.98 1.62
C TYR A 140 2.23 8.01 0.59
N PHE A 141 2.37 6.74 0.96
CA PHE A 141 2.81 5.66 0.09
C PHE A 141 1.72 4.61 0.00
N GLU A 142 1.23 4.36 -1.22
CA GLU A 142 0.18 3.37 -1.47
C GLU A 142 0.81 2.03 -1.83
N ARG A 143 0.25 0.92 -1.33
CA ARG A 143 0.59 -0.45 -1.77
C ARG A 143 2.09 -0.79 -1.70
N VAL A 144 2.78 -0.35 -0.65
CA VAL A 144 4.18 -0.71 -0.39
C VAL A 144 4.29 -2.19 -0.06
N PHE A 145 5.32 -2.86 -0.60
CA PHE A 145 5.62 -4.26 -0.30
C PHE A 145 6.95 -4.38 0.48
N LEU A 146 6.88 -4.76 1.75
CA LEU A 146 8.04 -5.00 2.61
C LEU A 146 8.10 -6.49 2.99
N SER A 147 9.12 -7.18 2.47
CA SER A 147 9.36 -8.62 2.71
C SER A 147 8.09 -9.49 2.53
N GLY A 148 7.30 -9.18 1.50
CA GLY A 148 6.07 -9.89 1.14
C GLY A 148 4.79 -9.41 1.83
N LEU A 149 4.89 -8.43 2.74
CA LEU A 149 3.75 -7.80 3.40
C LEU A 149 3.36 -6.52 2.66
N ARG A 150 2.07 -6.38 2.36
CA ARG A 150 1.52 -5.20 1.69
C ARG A 150 0.90 -4.25 2.71
N ALA A 151 1.17 -2.96 2.57
CA ALA A 151 0.56 -1.91 3.39
C ALA A 151 0.48 -0.56 2.67
N ASP A 152 -0.39 0.30 3.16
CA ASP A 152 -0.26 1.74 2.92
C ASP A 152 0.55 2.33 4.09
N ILE A 153 1.45 3.27 3.79
CA ILE A 153 2.34 3.88 4.77
C ILE A 153 2.20 5.40 4.73
N ILE A 154 2.02 6.02 5.88
CA ILE A 154 1.97 7.48 6.03
C ILE A 154 3.11 7.92 6.95
N LEU A 155 4.07 8.64 6.39
CA LEU A 155 5.18 9.23 7.14
C LEU A 155 4.78 10.65 7.56
N VAL A 156 4.95 10.99 8.83
CA VAL A 156 4.88 12.38 9.29
C VAL A 156 6.31 12.93 9.34
N LEU A 157 6.55 14.07 8.71
CA LEU A 157 7.88 14.66 8.60
C LEU A 157 8.09 15.73 9.68
N LYS A 158 9.26 15.69 10.31
CA LYS A 158 9.68 16.65 11.32
C LYS A 158 10.12 17.95 10.65
N ALA A 159 9.32 18.98 10.82
CA ALA A 159 9.62 20.33 10.36
C ALA A 159 9.44 21.33 11.51
N GLU A 160 10.29 22.37 11.54
CA GLU A 160 10.08 23.47 12.47
C GLU A 160 8.83 24.26 12.09
N THR A 161 8.17 24.88 13.09
CA THR A 161 6.96 25.69 12.87
C THR A 161 7.16 26.77 11.81
N ALA A 162 8.33 27.43 11.80
CA ALA A 162 8.66 28.43 10.79
C ALA A 162 8.77 27.85 9.37
N GLN A 163 9.31 26.63 9.23
CA GLN A 163 9.39 25.92 7.95
C GLN A 163 7.99 25.53 7.47
N LEU A 164 7.15 24.97 8.36
CA LEU A 164 5.76 24.61 8.05
C LEU A 164 4.96 25.83 7.59
N GLN A 165 5.06 26.97 8.30
CA GLN A 165 4.41 28.21 7.89
C GLN A 165 4.92 28.72 6.54
N GLY A 166 6.23 28.63 6.31
CA GLY A 166 6.82 29.01 5.02
C GLY A 166 6.29 28.18 3.86
N LEU A 167 6.26 26.85 4.02
CA LEU A 167 5.70 25.90 3.05
C LEU A 167 4.19 26.14 2.84
N PHE A 168 3.44 26.34 3.93
CA PHE A 168 2.02 26.64 3.88
C PHE A 168 1.71 27.91 3.08
N ASN A 169 2.48 28.98 3.31
CA ASN A 169 2.28 30.27 2.65
C ASN A 169 2.59 30.23 1.14
N ARG A 170 3.51 29.35 0.71
CA ARG A 170 3.86 29.16 -0.71
C ARG A 170 3.00 28.11 -1.42
N GLY A 171 2.38 27.20 -0.68
CA GLY A 171 1.61 26.09 -1.22
C GLY A 171 0.27 26.49 -1.84
N SER A 172 -0.20 25.67 -2.78
CA SER A 172 -1.51 25.82 -3.40
C SER A 172 -2.59 25.18 -2.54
N ARG A 173 -3.63 25.94 -2.21
CA ARG A 173 -4.73 25.47 -1.35
C ARG A 173 -5.72 24.65 -2.17
N ILE A 174 -5.95 23.42 -1.75
CA ILE A 174 -6.98 22.56 -2.32
C ILE A 174 -8.08 22.39 -1.27
N SER A 175 -9.16 23.15 -1.40
CA SER A 175 -10.38 22.89 -0.63
C SER A 175 -11.26 21.91 -1.41
N ARG A 176 -11.50 20.74 -0.84
CA ARG A 176 -12.49 19.78 -1.33
C ARG A 176 -13.59 19.72 -0.28
N THR A 177 -14.68 20.44 -0.54
CA THR A 177 -15.91 20.51 0.27
C THR A 177 -15.82 21.39 1.53
N SER A 178 -16.88 22.19 1.74
CA SER A 178 -17.23 22.98 2.94
C SER A 178 -16.34 24.16 3.38
N GLY A 179 -15.50 24.74 2.52
CA GLY A 179 -14.86 26.05 2.80
C GLY A 179 -13.68 26.01 3.77
N THR A 180 -13.44 24.88 4.44
CA THR A 180 -12.22 24.61 5.20
C THR A 180 -11.14 24.06 4.26
N ILE A 181 -9.92 24.58 4.38
CA ILE A 181 -8.77 24.09 3.63
C ILE A 181 -8.18 22.94 4.44
N HIS A 182 -8.35 21.70 3.97
CA HIS A 182 -7.80 20.52 4.64
C HIS A 182 -6.46 20.05 4.06
N LYS A 183 -6.14 20.48 2.83
CA LYS A 183 -4.97 20.02 2.09
C LYS A 183 -4.28 21.17 1.36
N VAL A 184 -2.97 21.24 1.49
CA VAL A 184 -2.10 22.16 0.75
C VAL A 184 -1.13 21.34 -0.10
N GLU A 185 -1.16 21.58 -1.40
CA GLU A 185 -0.24 21.00 -2.36
C GLU A 185 1.04 21.86 -2.42
N LEU A 186 2.19 21.22 -2.26
CA LEU A 186 3.48 21.89 -2.28
C LEU A 186 4.01 22.05 -3.70
N SER A 187 4.75 23.13 -3.94
CA SER A 187 5.51 23.31 -5.18
C SER A 187 6.59 22.23 -5.36
N SER A 188 7.06 21.98 -6.58
CA SER A 188 8.12 20.99 -6.80
C SER A 188 9.42 21.30 -6.03
N GLU A 189 9.76 22.58 -5.85
CA GLU A 189 10.91 23.00 -5.04
C GLU A 189 10.69 22.68 -3.56
N ASP A 190 9.51 22.97 -3.05
CA ASP A 190 9.13 22.68 -1.66
C ASP A 190 9.04 21.17 -1.39
N GLN A 191 8.65 20.37 -2.38
CA GLN A 191 8.68 18.90 -2.29
C GLN A 191 10.12 18.37 -2.18
N LEU A 192 11.10 18.99 -2.84
CA LEU A 192 12.52 18.63 -2.72
C LEU A 192 13.08 19.00 -1.34
N LEU A 193 12.66 20.14 -0.79
CA LEU A 193 13.00 20.52 0.59
C LEU A 193 12.39 19.53 1.59
N ALA A 194 11.11 19.22 1.42
CA ALA A 194 10.39 18.25 2.23
C ALA A 194 11.03 16.86 2.20
N ALA A 195 11.57 16.43 1.05
CA ALA A 195 12.24 15.15 0.89
C ALA A 195 13.46 14.97 1.82
N ASN A 196 14.07 16.08 2.26
CA ASN A 196 15.23 16.07 3.15
C ASN A 196 14.87 16.18 4.64
N LEU A 197 13.58 16.31 4.98
CA LEU A 197 13.15 16.38 6.37
C LEU A 197 13.20 15.00 7.04
N PRO A 198 13.57 14.93 8.33
CA PRO A 198 13.52 13.69 9.09
C PRO A 198 12.10 13.16 9.22
N ILE A 199 11.96 11.84 9.34
CA ILE A 199 10.70 11.16 9.62
C ILE A 199 10.45 11.21 11.12
N GLU A 200 9.36 11.84 11.54
CA GLU A 200 8.94 11.88 12.94
C GLU A 200 8.12 10.64 13.32
N LEU A 201 7.15 10.27 12.48
CA LEU A 201 6.24 9.15 12.73
C LEU A 201 6.12 8.27 11.50
N ILE A 202 5.91 6.98 11.72
CA ILE A 202 5.53 6.03 10.67
C ILE A 202 4.16 5.46 11.05
N ASN A 203 3.18 5.64 10.18
CA ASN A 203 1.88 4.98 10.29
C ASN A 203 1.80 3.89 9.24
N TYR A 204 1.60 2.66 9.66
CA TYR A 204 1.55 1.48 8.82
C TYR A 204 0.15 0.87 8.87
N VAL A 205 -0.53 0.82 7.72
CA VAL A 205 -1.87 0.26 7.57
C VAL A 205 -1.75 -1.07 6.80
N PRO A 206 -1.78 -2.23 7.47
CA PRO A 206 -1.69 -3.51 6.81
C PRO A 206 -2.85 -3.72 5.83
N ALA A 207 -2.53 -4.27 4.66
CA ALA A 207 -3.57 -4.72 3.74
C ALA A 207 -4.23 -6.04 4.20
N ALA A 208 -3.58 -6.80 5.08
CA ALA A 208 -4.20 -7.91 5.82
C ALA A 208 -5.09 -7.38 6.96
N ASN A 209 -6.00 -8.20 7.47
CA ASN A 209 -6.64 -7.93 8.76
C ASN A 209 -5.81 -8.66 9.82
N LEU A 210 -5.50 -7.99 10.93
CA LEU A 210 -4.72 -8.54 12.02
C LEU A 210 -5.65 -8.79 13.21
N ASP A 211 -6.08 -10.04 13.38
CA ASP A 211 -6.78 -10.40 14.60
C ASP A 211 -5.90 -10.25 15.84
N GLU A 212 -6.54 -10.13 17.00
CA GLU A 212 -5.85 -9.94 18.29
C GLU A 212 -4.79 -11.00 18.57
N SER A 213 -5.06 -12.26 18.22
CA SER A 213 -4.13 -13.37 18.46
C SER A 213 -2.86 -13.23 17.64
N LEU A 214 -2.99 -12.78 16.39
CA LEU A 214 -1.86 -12.51 15.51
C LEU A 214 -1.07 -11.31 16.03
N ILE A 215 -1.73 -10.24 16.47
CA ILE A 215 -1.06 -9.08 17.07
C ILE A 215 -0.24 -9.51 18.28
N LEU A 216 -0.84 -10.23 19.23
CA LEU A 216 -0.14 -10.74 20.41
C LEU A 216 1.05 -11.64 20.05
N SER A 217 0.88 -12.52 19.05
CA SER A 217 1.95 -13.44 18.61
C SER A 217 3.17 -12.71 18.03
N ARG A 218 2.98 -11.54 17.42
CA ARG A 218 4.04 -10.79 16.74
C ARG A 218 4.62 -9.68 17.60
N PHE A 219 3.76 -8.94 18.30
CA PHE A 219 4.15 -7.75 19.05
C PHE A 219 4.31 -8.00 20.55
N GLY A 220 3.77 -9.10 21.07
CA GLY A 220 3.73 -9.42 22.50
C GLY A 220 2.52 -8.79 23.20
N GLU A 221 2.50 -8.85 24.54
CA GLU A 221 1.46 -8.20 25.34
C GLU A 221 1.69 -6.67 25.39
N PRO A 222 0.65 -5.85 25.19
CA PRO A 222 0.75 -4.41 25.41
C PRO A 222 0.86 -4.08 26.90
N SER A 223 1.46 -2.94 27.21
CA SER A 223 1.51 -2.43 28.59
C SER A 223 0.17 -1.83 29.02
N GLU A 224 -0.58 -1.29 28.05
CA GLU A 224 -1.88 -0.67 28.30
C GLU A 224 -2.81 -0.88 27.10
N ARG A 225 -4.12 -0.96 27.36
CA ARG A 225 -5.17 -0.97 26.34
C ARG A 225 -6.16 0.15 26.65
N ILE A 226 -6.29 1.11 25.74
CA ILE A 226 -7.12 2.31 25.91
C ILE A 226 -8.22 2.30 24.86
N SER A 227 -9.48 2.26 25.27
CA SER A 227 -10.62 2.27 24.34
C SER A 227 -10.97 3.70 23.93
N GLU A 228 -11.07 3.95 22.63
CA GLU A 228 -11.54 5.21 22.05
C GLU A 228 -13.07 5.16 21.92
N GLY A 229 -13.76 5.30 23.05
CA GLY A 229 -15.21 5.52 23.19
C GLY A 229 -16.10 4.87 22.11
N GLU A 230 -16.91 5.70 21.43
CA GLU A 230 -17.89 5.27 20.41
C GLU A 230 -17.28 4.66 19.15
N SER A 231 -15.99 4.92 18.85
CA SER A 231 -15.35 4.39 17.64
C SER A 231 -15.10 2.88 17.69
N GLY A 232 -15.14 2.28 18.90
CA GLY A 232 -14.83 0.88 19.13
C GLY A 232 -13.35 0.52 18.96
N VAL A 233 -12.49 1.47 18.59
CA VAL A 233 -11.04 1.26 18.45
C VAL A 233 -10.39 1.14 19.82
N THR A 234 -9.58 0.10 20.02
CA THR A 234 -8.75 -0.04 21.22
C THR A 234 -7.29 0.17 20.87
N HIS A 235 -6.66 1.18 21.47
CA HIS A 235 -5.24 1.47 21.33
C HIS A 235 -4.43 0.59 22.29
N TRP A 236 -3.60 -0.28 21.71
CA TRP A 236 -2.68 -1.15 22.44
C TRP A 236 -1.32 -0.49 22.49
N ILE A 237 -0.87 -0.10 23.68
CA ILE A 237 0.32 0.74 23.86
C ILE A 237 1.52 -0.12 24.25
N TYR A 238 2.65 0.10 23.58
CA TYR A 238 3.94 -0.53 23.85
C TYR A 238 5.01 0.55 24.06
N PRO A 239 5.07 1.18 25.25
CA PRO A 239 5.90 2.35 25.49
C PRO A 239 7.38 2.11 25.21
N HIS A 240 7.90 0.94 25.60
CA HIS A 240 9.31 0.57 25.42
C HIS A 240 9.71 0.30 23.96
N LYS A 241 8.73 0.22 23.04
CA LYS A 241 8.96 0.04 21.60
C LYS A 241 8.62 1.31 20.80
N GLY A 242 8.13 2.36 21.45
CA GLY A 242 7.66 3.56 20.75
C GLY A 242 6.50 3.24 19.80
N LEU A 243 5.57 2.41 20.25
CA LEU A 243 4.57 1.79 19.39
C LEU A 243 3.16 1.89 20.00
N SER A 244 2.18 2.21 19.14
CA SER A 244 0.75 2.04 19.41
C SER A 244 0.11 1.22 18.28
N ILE A 245 -0.80 0.31 18.62
CA ILE A 245 -1.62 -0.42 17.64
C ILE A 245 -3.09 -0.10 17.91
N GLY A 246 -3.72 0.64 17.00
CA GLY A 246 -5.16 0.82 16.99
C GLY A 246 -5.84 -0.43 16.44
N VAL A 247 -6.42 -1.23 17.32
CA VAL A 247 -7.20 -2.43 16.97
C VAL A 247 -8.63 -2.00 16.70
N ASN A 248 -9.07 -2.14 15.46
CA ASN A 248 -10.40 -1.72 15.02
C ASN A 248 -11.26 -2.95 14.68
N PRO A 249 -12.40 -3.17 15.37
CA PRO A 249 -13.27 -4.30 15.09
C PRO A 249 -13.97 -4.22 13.72
N GLU A 250 -14.16 -3.02 13.16
CA GLU A 250 -14.92 -2.79 11.93
C GLU A 250 -14.07 -2.34 10.74
N GLY A 251 -12.76 -2.16 10.93
CA GLY A 251 -11.86 -1.58 9.93
C GLY A 251 -10.47 -2.19 9.94
N LYS A 252 -9.54 -1.51 9.27
CA LYS A 252 -8.13 -1.88 9.27
C LYS A 252 -7.46 -1.46 10.56
N GLU A 253 -6.53 -2.26 11.04
CA GLU A 253 -5.67 -1.88 12.15
C GLU A 253 -4.71 -0.76 11.72
N LEU A 254 -4.29 0.07 12.66
CA LEU A 254 -3.29 1.11 12.44
C LEU A 254 -2.11 0.87 13.37
N ILE A 255 -0.93 0.65 12.80
CA ILE A 255 0.31 0.47 13.56
C ILE A 255 1.09 1.77 13.49
N GLN A 256 1.31 2.42 14.63
CA GLN A 256 1.96 3.73 14.73
C GLN A 256 3.28 3.61 15.46
N TYR A 257 4.38 3.96 14.79
CA TYR A 257 5.71 4.06 15.38
C TYR A 257 6.01 5.53 15.65
N MET A 258 6.48 5.82 16.86
CA MET A 258 6.78 7.16 17.35
C MET A 258 8.00 7.16 18.26
N PRO A 259 8.69 8.29 18.43
CA PRO A 259 9.77 8.40 19.40
C PRO A 259 9.30 8.06 20.82
N LEU A 260 10.16 7.45 21.63
CA LEU A 260 9.81 6.98 22.98
C LEU A 260 9.29 8.13 23.86
N GLU A 261 9.89 9.31 23.74
CA GLU A 261 9.50 10.53 24.45
C GLU A 261 8.11 11.06 24.08
N ARG A 262 7.57 10.66 22.92
CA ARG A 262 6.25 11.11 22.45
C ARG A 262 5.10 10.26 23.00
N ILE A 263 5.36 9.02 23.43
CA ILE A 263 4.34 8.09 23.93
C ILE A 263 3.47 8.71 25.03
N PRO A 264 3.99 9.38 26.08
CA PRO A 264 3.15 9.95 27.14
C PRO A 264 2.15 11.00 26.62
N SER A 265 2.62 11.92 25.76
CA SER A 265 1.74 12.95 25.16
C SER A 265 0.69 12.35 24.22
N PHE A 266 1.03 11.25 23.54
CA PHE A 266 0.07 10.52 22.71
C PHE A 266 -1.01 9.86 23.56
N VAL A 267 -0.62 9.19 24.66
CA VAL A 267 -1.54 8.56 25.62
C VAL A 267 -2.48 9.58 26.26
N GLU A 268 -1.96 10.76 26.64
CA GLU A 268 -2.77 11.86 27.16
C GLU A 268 -3.81 12.33 26.14
N HIS A 269 -3.39 12.54 24.88
CA HIS A 269 -4.30 12.99 23.82
C HIS A 269 -5.41 11.98 23.50
N ILE A 270 -5.10 10.67 23.44
CA ILE A 270 -6.13 9.66 23.18
C ILE A 270 -7.09 9.50 24.37
N THR A 271 -6.59 9.62 25.61
CA THR A 271 -7.43 9.52 26.81
C THR A 271 -8.36 10.72 26.93
N HIS A 272 -7.86 11.94 26.74
CA HIS A 272 -8.69 13.15 26.83
C HIS A 272 -9.79 13.19 25.77
N ASN A 273 -9.49 12.73 24.54
CA ASN A 273 -10.52 12.62 23.50
C ASN A 273 -11.62 11.62 23.86
N THR A 274 -11.32 10.56 24.61
CA THR A 274 -12.33 9.61 25.08
C THR A 274 -13.29 10.27 26.08
N ASP A 275 -12.77 11.12 26.96
CA ASP A 275 -13.57 11.81 27.98
C ASP A 275 -14.50 12.88 27.36
N GLU A 276 -14.03 13.65 26.36
CA GLU A 276 -14.84 14.67 25.68
C GLU A 276 -15.99 14.11 24.83
N MET A 277 -15.90 12.84 24.40
CA MET A 277 -16.96 12.17 23.63
C MET A 277 -17.96 11.42 24.52
N GLY A 278 -17.74 11.40 25.84
CA GLY A 278 -18.61 10.74 26.82
C GLY A 278 -19.62 11.65 27.53
N GLU A 279 -19.59 12.97 27.28
CA GLU A 279 -20.57 13.98 27.76
C GLU A 279 -21.59 14.37 26.69
#